data_AF-A0A6P0RF77-F1
#
_entry.id   AF-A0A6P0RF77-F1
#
_cell.length_a   1.000
_cell.length_b   1.000
_cell.length_c   1.000
_cell.angle_alpha   90.00
_cell.angle_beta   90.00
_cell.angle_gamma   90.00
#
_symmetry.space_group_name_H-M   'P 1'
#
loop_
_entity.id
_entity.type
_entity.pdbx_description
1 polymer ?
#
loop_
_entity_poly.entity_id
_entity_poly.type
_entity_poly.pdbx_seq_one_letter_code
_entity_poly.pdbx_strand_id
1 'polypeptide(L)'
;MKEANKYIFGELADFVEHNQIDVVIDRQKKRCIETNDEDKEWLKSLKVIDEKYHILPNFQTASFQYDGNDYFVTIGVQEYLETNQEEEVIQFLELNAGIVTALLFELKISVNKKVNPYKIRDEIFYPSESESEDEIIPYEFSKVKDFFEPIFVYKIPENSPFLSLDKINITRISGFCAVKSSQLISLKFSSDTLNQFEKLFIEGSKNIPYESLLFSLVSVSWKYSFLDIYRCIERLFPISALEDLHKKLNLNIKCSLLDFADDIESYIGWKPKENEALNKLINNSPDTARQILRQVKADIEGTKKGNLGNFIYKIRNSIVHFRPATEQIKLDDNNWNRLINSSLLVIEYWYAKYEPQLTDSNFSNDES
;
A
#
# COMPACT_ATOMS: atom_id res chain seq x y z
N MET A 1 -17.71 9.81 21.91
CA MET A 1 -18.11 8.63 22.73
C MET A 1 -19.56 8.19 22.50
N LYS A 2 -20.59 9.00 22.82
CA LYS A 2 -22.00 8.57 22.63
C LYS A 2 -22.35 8.27 21.17
N GLU A 3 -21.90 9.12 20.26
CA GLU A 3 -22.12 8.96 18.81
C GLU A 3 -21.39 7.73 18.26
N ALA A 4 -20.11 7.56 18.61
CA ALA A 4 -19.31 6.39 18.24
C ALA A 4 -19.97 5.07 18.64
N ASN A 5 -20.42 4.95 19.90
CA ASN A 5 -21.13 3.76 20.35
C ASN A 5 -22.45 3.56 19.60
N LYS A 6 -23.25 4.61 19.42
CA LYS A 6 -24.49 4.53 18.64
C LYS A 6 -24.24 4.01 17.22
N TYR A 7 -23.17 4.46 16.58
CA TYR A 7 -22.76 3.98 15.26
C TYR A 7 -22.36 2.49 15.30
N ILE A 8 -21.43 2.11 16.20
CA ILE A 8 -20.90 0.73 16.28
C ILE A 8 -22.01 -0.29 16.51
N PHE A 9 -22.86 -0.08 17.52
CA PHE A 9 -23.96 -1.00 17.80
C PHE A 9 -25.08 -0.91 16.74
N GLY A 10 -25.20 0.23 16.05
CA GLY A 10 -26.06 0.39 14.88
C GLY A 10 -25.61 -0.49 13.72
N GLU A 11 -24.33 -0.50 13.37
CA GLU A 11 -23.75 -1.34 12.31
C GLU A 11 -23.95 -2.84 12.60
N LEU A 12 -23.77 -3.26 13.87
CA LEU A 12 -24.02 -4.64 14.27
C LEU A 12 -25.50 -5.02 14.15
N ALA A 13 -26.41 -4.12 14.55
CA ALA A 13 -27.85 -4.33 14.42
C ALA A 13 -28.26 -4.43 12.94
N ASP A 14 -27.79 -3.48 12.12
CA ASP A 14 -28.00 -3.46 10.69
C ASP A 14 -27.50 -4.77 10.06
N PHE A 15 -26.30 -5.23 10.39
CA PHE A 15 -25.77 -6.49 9.86
C PHE A 15 -26.67 -7.70 10.18
N VAL A 16 -27.16 -7.82 11.41
CA VAL A 16 -28.04 -8.93 11.80
C VAL A 16 -29.40 -8.87 11.07
N GLU A 17 -30.00 -7.68 10.98
CA GLU A 17 -31.30 -7.50 10.29
C GLU A 17 -31.20 -7.75 8.78
N HIS A 18 -30.12 -7.29 8.12
CA HIS A 18 -29.92 -7.51 6.68
C HIS A 18 -29.70 -8.98 6.32
N ASN A 19 -29.20 -9.80 7.25
CA ASN A 19 -29.02 -11.23 7.05
C ASN A 19 -30.32 -12.04 7.29
N GLN A 20 -31.48 -11.37 7.36
CA GLN A 20 -32.82 -11.98 7.42
C GLN A 20 -32.99 -13.01 8.53
N ILE A 21 -32.37 -12.77 9.68
CA ILE A 21 -32.64 -13.57 10.86
C ILE A 21 -34.00 -13.12 11.41
N ASP A 22 -34.96 -14.05 11.59
CA ASP A 22 -36.28 -13.83 12.21
C ASP A 22 -36.14 -13.47 13.71
N VAL A 23 -35.49 -12.34 13.99
CA VAL A 23 -35.14 -11.89 15.34
C VAL A 23 -35.36 -10.39 15.42
N VAL A 24 -36.10 -9.98 16.45
CA VAL A 24 -36.31 -8.57 16.76
C VAL A 24 -35.11 -8.05 17.55
N ILE A 25 -34.40 -7.07 17.00
CA ILE A 25 -33.32 -6.38 17.70
C ILE A 25 -33.89 -5.17 18.43
N ASP A 26 -33.70 -5.12 19.75
CA ASP A 26 -34.05 -3.95 20.53
C ASP A 26 -32.97 -2.86 20.39
N ARG A 27 -33.25 -1.90 19.49
CA ARG A 27 -32.43 -0.71 19.24
C ARG A 27 -32.63 0.40 20.27
N GLN A 28 -33.63 0.30 21.16
CA GLN A 28 -33.90 1.32 22.17
C GLN A 28 -32.91 1.24 23.34
N LYS A 29 -32.44 0.03 23.67
CA LYS A 29 -31.42 -0.15 24.70
C LYS A 29 -30.09 0.48 24.30
N LYS A 30 -29.58 1.34 25.19
CA LYS A 30 -28.29 2.02 25.03
C LYS A 30 -27.17 1.04 25.35
N ARG A 31 -26.28 0.81 24.38
CA ARG A 31 -25.10 -0.05 24.54
C ARG A 31 -23.85 0.78 24.38
N CYS A 32 -22.81 0.46 25.16
CA CYS A 32 -21.50 1.08 25.00
C CYS A 32 -20.37 0.07 25.19
N ILE A 33 -19.26 0.32 24.52
CA ILE A 33 -17.98 -0.25 24.89
C ILE A 33 -17.54 0.44 26.19
N GLU A 34 -17.23 -0.37 27.21
CA GLU A 34 -16.75 0.11 28.50
C GLU A 34 -15.33 0.68 28.36
N THR A 35 -15.08 1.83 29.01
CA THR A 35 -13.81 2.56 28.92
C THR A 35 -13.37 3.02 30.31
N ASN A 36 -12.10 2.83 30.64
CA ASN A 36 -11.46 3.46 31.80
C ASN A 36 -11.02 4.91 31.47
N ASP A 37 -10.30 5.58 32.38
CA ASP A 37 -9.89 6.97 32.14
C ASP A 37 -8.80 7.12 31.08
N GLU A 38 -7.90 6.15 30.94
CA GLU A 38 -6.88 6.13 29.87
C GLU A 38 -7.54 5.93 28.49
N ASP A 39 -8.47 4.97 28.38
CA ASP A 39 -9.27 4.73 27.17
C ASP A 39 -10.00 5.99 26.71
N LYS A 40 -10.52 6.78 27.65
CA LYS A 40 -11.20 8.05 27.37
C LYS A 40 -10.25 9.07 26.78
N GLU A 41 -9.00 9.11 27.21
CA GLU A 41 -8.00 10.04 26.65
C GLU A 41 -7.64 9.64 25.22
N TRP A 42 -7.41 8.34 24.96
CA TRP A 42 -7.26 7.82 23.60
C TRP A 42 -8.43 8.20 22.71
N LEU A 43 -9.67 7.97 23.16
CA LEU A 43 -10.87 8.27 22.39
C LEU A 43 -11.08 9.77 22.10
N LYS A 44 -10.59 10.67 22.95
CA LYS A 44 -10.73 12.13 22.77
C LYS A 44 -9.61 12.72 21.92
N SER A 45 -8.39 12.21 22.06
CA SER A 45 -7.19 12.84 21.54
C SER A 45 -6.65 12.18 20.28
N LEU A 46 -7.10 10.96 19.96
CA LEU A 46 -6.77 10.30 18.70
C LEU A 46 -7.32 11.11 17.53
N LYS A 47 -6.46 11.45 16.58
CA LYS A 47 -6.81 12.18 15.36
C LYS A 47 -6.40 11.38 14.14
N VAL A 48 -7.37 10.89 13.38
CA VAL A 48 -7.11 10.29 12.06
C VAL A 48 -6.54 11.35 11.13
N ILE A 49 -5.40 11.06 10.50
CA ILE A 49 -4.70 12.01 9.62
C ILE A 49 -5.16 11.80 8.17
N ASP A 50 -5.18 10.54 7.73
CA ASP A 50 -5.55 10.15 6.39
C ASP A 50 -6.74 9.19 6.39
N GLU A 51 -7.61 9.35 5.38
CA GLU A 51 -8.70 8.42 5.13
C GLU A 51 -8.18 7.02 4.75
N LYS A 52 -9.07 6.03 4.81
CA LYS A 52 -8.74 4.63 4.46
C LYS A 52 -8.16 4.51 3.06
N TYR A 53 -6.90 4.09 2.96
CA TYR A 53 -6.28 3.69 1.71
C TYR A 53 -6.67 2.25 1.37
N HIS A 54 -7.38 2.08 0.25
CA HIS A 54 -7.92 0.79 -0.18
C HIS A 54 -6.93 0.10 -1.12
N ILE A 55 -6.34 -1.01 -0.66
CA ILE A 55 -5.31 -1.74 -1.41
C ILE A 55 -5.93 -2.97 -2.08
N LEU A 56 -6.67 -3.75 -1.30
CA LEU A 56 -7.51 -4.86 -1.78
C LEU A 56 -8.92 -4.71 -1.23
N PRO A 57 -9.92 -5.42 -1.77
CA PRO A 57 -11.29 -5.38 -1.24
C PRO A 57 -11.39 -5.65 0.28
N ASN A 58 -10.51 -6.50 0.80
CA ASN A 58 -10.47 -6.88 2.22
C ASN A 58 -9.16 -6.45 2.90
N PHE A 59 -8.38 -5.54 2.31
CA PHE A 59 -7.17 -5.02 2.94
C PHE A 59 -7.09 -3.51 2.74
N GLN A 60 -7.16 -2.81 3.86
CA GLN A 60 -7.13 -1.35 3.92
C GLN A 60 -6.09 -0.92 4.95
N THR A 61 -5.57 0.26 4.75
CA THR A 61 -4.64 0.88 5.69
C THR A 61 -5.06 2.30 6.01
N ALA A 62 -4.67 2.79 7.18
CA ALA A 62 -4.94 4.15 7.62
C ALA A 62 -3.86 4.62 8.58
N SER A 63 -3.91 5.88 8.96
CA SER A 63 -2.95 6.46 9.89
C SER A 63 -3.61 7.45 10.84
N PHE A 64 -3.09 7.57 12.05
CA PHE A 64 -3.57 8.52 13.03
C PHE A 64 -2.44 9.05 13.91
N GLN A 65 -2.70 10.17 14.58
CA GLN A 65 -1.83 10.79 15.56
C GLN A 65 -2.44 10.69 16.95
N TYR A 66 -1.61 10.39 17.95
CA TYR A 66 -1.96 10.46 19.36
C TYR A 66 -0.74 10.87 20.18
N ASP A 67 -0.92 11.84 21.09
CA ASP A 67 0.14 12.36 21.97
C ASP A 67 1.45 12.70 21.23
N GLY A 68 1.33 13.36 20.08
CA GLY A 68 2.48 13.73 19.23
C GLY A 68 3.20 12.58 18.52
N ASN A 69 2.70 11.35 18.63
CA ASN A 69 3.26 10.17 17.97
C ASN A 69 2.39 9.77 16.76
N ASP A 70 3.05 9.22 15.74
CA ASP A 70 2.43 8.71 14.52
C ASP A 70 2.13 7.21 14.64
N TYR A 71 0.94 6.81 14.20
CA TYR A 71 0.48 5.42 14.23
C TYR A 71 -0.06 4.98 12.87
N PHE A 72 0.20 3.72 12.54
CA PHE A 72 -0.27 3.05 11.33
C PHE A 72 -1.29 1.97 11.68
N VAL A 73 -2.31 1.84 10.85
CA VAL A 73 -3.42 0.90 11.05
C VAL A 73 -3.54 -0.01 9.84
N THR A 74 -3.64 -1.31 10.09
CA THR A 74 -4.02 -2.30 9.09
C THR A 74 -5.41 -2.85 9.41
N ILE A 75 -6.25 -3.01 8.38
CA ILE A 75 -7.63 -3.50 8.49
C ILE A 75 -7.82 -4.68 7.53
N GLY A 76 -8.36 -5.79 8.04
CA GLY A 76 -8.77 -6.98 7.26
C GLY A 76 -7.71 -8.09 7.12
N VAL A 77 -6.47 -7.84 7.55
CA VAL A 77 -5.44 -8.87 7.73
C VAL A 77 -5.76 -9.78 8.92
N GLN A 78 -5.53 -11.09 8.81
CA GLN A 78 -5.92 -12.03 9.89
C GLN A 78 -4.92 -12.09 11.06
N GLU A 79 -3.66 -11.77 10.79
CA GLU A 79 -2.56 -11.86 11.76
C GLU A 79 -1.86 -10.51 11.83
N TYR A 80 -1.47 -10.13 13.04
CA TYR A 80 -0.61 -8.97 13.23
C TYR A 80 0.80 -9.32 12.78
N LEU A 81 1.56 -8.30 12.42
CA LEU A 81 2.98 -8.44 12.18
C LEU A 81 3.65 -8.58 13.53
N GLU A 82 4.21 -9.77 13.79
CA GLU A 82 5.10 -9.97 14.92
C GLU A 82 6.33 -9.10 14.72
N THR A 83 6.31 -7.93 15.35
CA THR A 83 7.43 -7.01 15.42
C THR A 83 8.06 -7.16 16.80
N ASN A 84 9.36 -7.43 16.89
CA ASN A 84 10.03 -7.31 18.18
C ASN A 84 9.93 -5.87 18.68
N GLN A 85 9.82 -5.64 20.00
CA GLN A 85 9.73 -4.27 20.56
C GLN A 85 10.94 -3.38 20.19
N GLU A 86 12.05 -3.99 19.78
CA GLU A 86 13.28 -3.33 19.34
C GLU A 86 13.32 -3.06 17.82
N GLU A 87 12.27 -3.38 17.06
CA GLU A 87 12.24 -3.10 15.63
C GLU A 87 12.21 -1.59 15.33
N GLU A 88 13.13 -1.17 14.47
CA GLU A 88 13.31 0.23 14.09
C GLU A 88 12.23 0.71 13.10
N VAL A 89 11.43 -0.20 12.52
CA VAL A 89 10.51 0.11 11.43
C VAL A 89 9.10 0.45 11.94
N ILE A 90 8.47 -0.46 12.67
CA ILE A 90 7.14 -0.33 13.27
C ILE A 90 7.06 -1.17 14.55
N GLN A 91 6.21 -0.77 15.50
CA GLN A 91 6.04 -1.47 16.78
C GLN A 91 4.57 -1.76 17.02
N PHE A 92 4.20 -3.03 17.14
CA PHE A 92 2.83 -3.43 17.46
C PHE A 92 2.34 -2.77 18.77
N LEU A 93 1.13 -2.20 18.71
CA LEU A 93 0.44 -1.62 19.86
C LEU A 93 -0.76 -2.48 20.21
N GLU A 94 -0.81 -2.96 21.46
CA GLU A 94 -1.99 -3.64 21.97
C GLU A 94 -3.18 -2.67 22.01
N LEU A 95 -4.33 -3.14 21.53
CA LEU A 95 -5.53 -2.34 21.45
C LEU A 95 -6.18 -2.18 22.82
N ASN A 96 -6.70 -0.99 23.09
CA ASN A 96 -7.57 -0.71 24.22
C ASN A 96 -8.97 -0.28 23.74
N ALA A 97 -9.90 -0.08 24.68
CA ALA A 97 -11.28 0.24 24.36
C ALA A 97 -11.42 1.61 23.66
N GLY A 98 -10.56 2.56 24.04
CA GLY A 98 -10.49 3.89 23.43
C GLY A 98 -10.13 3.84 21.95
N ILE A 99 -9.03 3.15 21.62
CA ILE A 99 -8.52 2.97 20.26
C ILE A 99 -9.58 2.26 19.40
N VAL A 100 -10.12 1.14 19.87
CA VAL A 100 -11.11 0.37 19.09
C VAL A 100 -12.37 1.20 18.82
N THR A 101 -12.90 1.88 19.85
CA THR A 101 -14.09 2.71 19.69
C THR A 101 -13.85 3.85 18.70
N ALA A 102 -12.68 4.49 18.76
CA ALA A 102 -12.29 5.57 17.86
C ALA A 102 -12.16 5.05 16.41
N LEU A 103 -11.36 4.01 16.20
CA LEU A 103 -11.08 3.49 14.85
C LEU A 103 -12.32 2.92 14.17
N LEU A 104 -13.17 2.17 14.87
CA LEU A 104 -14.42 1.65 14.31
C LEU A 104 -15.33 2.78 13.81
N PHE A 105 -15.40 3.89 14.56
CA PHE A 105 -16.24 5.03 14.24
C PHE A 105 -15.63 5.95 13.18
N GLU A 106 -14.39 6.39 13.35
CA GLU A 106 -13.73 7.36 12.46
C GLU A 106 -13.42 6.73 11.10
N LEU A 107 -12.86 5.51 11.11
CA LEU A 107 -12.54 4.79 9.88
C LEU A 107 -13.74 4.02 9.34
N LYS A 108 -14.94 4.08 9.93
CA LYS A 108 -16.14 3.37 9.43
C LYS A 108 -15.85 1.92 9.06
N ILE A 109 -15.24 1.18 9.99
CA ILE A 109 -14.78 -0.20 9.74
C ILE A 109 -16.01 -1.09 9.69
N SER A 110 -16.09 -1.95 8.68
CA SER A 110 -17.26 -2.79 8.44
C SER A 110 -17.30 -4.01 9.37
N VAL A 111 -18.50 -4.50 9.64
CA VAL A 111 -18.73 -5.81 10.25
C VAL A 111 -18.13 -6.88 9.34
N ASN A 112 -17.39 -7.83 9.91
CA ASN A 112 -16.75 -8.90 9.15
C ASN A 112 -17.82 -9.82 8.56
N LYS A 113 -17.85 -9.92 7.23
CA LYS A 113 -18.88 -10.65 6.48
C LYS A 113 -18.90 -12.15 6.77
N LYS A 114 -17.84 -12.71 7.37
CA LYS A 114 -17.73 -14.13 7.74
C LYS A 114 -18.34 -14.44 9.12
N VAL A 115 -18.67 -13.42 9.91
CA VAL A 115 -19.24 -13.59 11.24
C VAL A 115 -20.66 -14.14 11.15
N ASN A 116 -20.98 -15.12 12.00
CA ASN A 116 -22.33 -15.64 12.13
C ASN A 116 -23.23 -14.59 12.81
N PRO A 117 -24.30 -14.08 12.15
CA PRO A 117 -25.13 -13.05 12.75
C PRO A 117 -25.94 -13.54 13.97
N TYR A 118 -26.16 -14.86 14.13
CA TYR A 118 -26.71 -15.42 15.38
C TYR A 118 -25.78 -15.19 16.58
N LYS A 119 -24.47 -15.21 16.37
CA LYS A 119 -23.48 -14.96 17.43
C LYS A 119 -23.54 -13.52 17.91
N ILE A 120 -23.64 -12.56 16.98
CA ILE A 120 -23.82 -11.13 17.32
C ILE A 120 -25.10 -10.95 18.12
N ARG A 121 -26.21 -11.58 17.70
CA ARG A 121 -27.46 -11.56 18.47
C ARG A 121 -27.24 -12.08 19.90
N ASP A 122 -26.68 -13.28 20.03
CA ASP A 122 -26.58 -13.98 21.32
C ASP A 122 -25.60 -13.31 22.28
N GLU A 123 -24.59 -12.60 21.78
CA GLU A 123 -23.56 -11.99 22.61
C GLU A 123 -23.77 -10.48 22.84
N ILE A 124 -24.48 -9.78 21.93
CA ILE A 124 -24.66 -8.31 21.99
C ILE A 124 -26.12 -7.89 22.19
N PHE A 125 -27.08 -8.66 21.68
CA PHE A 125 -28.48 -8.28 21.72
C PHE A 125 -29.34 -9.14 22.66
N TYR A 126 -28.82 -10.25 23.19
CA TYR A 126 -29.53 -11.20 24.05
C TYR A 126 -28.66 -11.68 25.24
N PRO A 127 -29.23 -12.04 26.41
CA PRO A 127 -30.55 -11.66 26.89
C PRO A 127 -30.54 -10.21 27.39
N SER A 128 -31.69 -9.56 27.32
CA SER A 128 -31.84 -8.18 27.77
C SER A 128 -32.06 -8.17 29.30
N GLU A 129 -31.02 -8.41 30.10
CA GLU A 129 -31.17 -8.55 31.56
C GLU A 129 -31.58 -7.26 32.28
N SER A 130 -31.53 -6.09 31.62
CA SER A 130 -32.03 -4.84 32.17
C SER A 130 -33.56 -4.72 32.04
N GLU A 131 -34.26 -4.68 33.19
CA GLU A 131 -35.70 -4.37 33.26
C GLU A 131 -36.00 -2.89 32.99
N SER A 132 -34.98 -2.02 32.91
CA SER A 132 -35.13 -0.59 32.67
C SER A 132 -34.65 -0.15 31.28
N GLU A 133 -35.46 0.69 30.61
CA GLU A 133 -35.16 1.25 29.28
C GLU A 133 -33.99 2.26 29.28
N ASP A 134 -33.64 2.80 30.46
CA ASP A 134 -32.61 3.84 30.60
C ASP A 134 -31.22 3.32 31.00
N GLU A 135 -31.11 2.04 31.34
CA GLU A 135 -29.84 1.42 31.71
C GLU A 135 -28.92 1.24 30.50
N ILE A 136 -27.68 1.74 30.63
CA ILE A 136 -26.64 1.55 29.62
C ILE A 136 -26.02 0.19 29.86
N ILE A 137 -26.00 -0.65 28.82
CA ILE A 137 -25.38 -1.98 28.86
C ILE A 137 -23.91 -1.85 28.43
N PRO A 138 -22.94 -2.06 29.33
CA PRO A 138 -21.52 -2.02 29.00
C PRO A 138 -21.06 -3.34 28.39
N TYR A 139 -20.17 -3.25 27.40
CA TYR A 139 -19.48 -4.38 26.79
C TYR A 139 -17.97 -4.18 26.85
N GLU A 140 -17.25 -5.26 27.16
CA GLU A 140 -15.80 -5.30 26.96
C GLU A 140 -15.48 -5.14 25.46
N PHE A 141 -14.47 -4.33 25.14
CA PHE A 141 -14.13 -4.05 23.74
C PHE A 141 -13.70 -5.29 22.97
N SER A 142 -13.08 -6.28 23.65
CA SER A 142 -12.64 -7.54 23.04
C SER A 142 -13.82 -8.35 22.46
N LYS A 143 -14.98 -8.34 23.13
CA LYS A 143 -16.20 -8.99 22.63
C LYS A 143 -16.77 -8.30 21.40
N VAL A 144 -16.69 -6.96 21.35
CA VAL A 144 -17.24 -6.17 20.24
C VAL A 144 -16.32 -6.20 19.03
N LYS A 145 -15.00 -6.07 19.23
CA LYS A 145 -14.02 -5.96 18.12
C LYS A 145 -14.04 -7.18 17.20
N ASP A 146 -14.27 -8.37 17.76
CA ASP A 146 -14.20 -9.65 17.03
C ASP A 146 -15.33 -9.80 15.99
N PHE A 147 -16.34 -8.93 16.01
CA PHE A 147 -17.39 -8.87 15.01
C PHE A 147 -17.03 -7.99 13.80
N PHE A 148 -16.02 -7.14 13.90
CA PHE A 148 -15.59 -6.25 12.82
C PHE A 148 -14.42 -6.85 12.03
N GLU A 149 -14.12 -6.26 10.87
CA GLU A 149 -12.87 -6.60 10.16
C GLU A 149 -11.67 -6.41 11.11
N PRO A 150 -10.72 -7.38 11.17
CA PRO A 150 -9.62 -7.31 12.11
C PRO A 150 -8.81 -6.02 11.98
N ILE A 151 -8.41 -5.45 13.11
CA ILE A 151 -7.65 -4.20 13.20
C ILE A 151 -6.35 -4.49 13.94
N PHE A 152 -5.22 -4.05 13.37
CA PHE A 152 -3.95 -3.98 14.09
C PHE A 152 -3.37 -2.59 13.96
N VAL A 153 -2.79 -2.13 15.07
CA VAL A 153 -2.21 -0.79 15.20
C VAL A 153 -0.73 -0.94 15.49
N TYR A 154 0.07 -0.11 14.83
CA TYR A 154 1.50 -0.07 15.01
C TYR A 154 1.93 1.37 15.27
N LYS A 155 2.72 1.58 16.33
CA LYS A 155 3.44 2.83 16.54
C LYS A 155 4.57 2.93 15.52
N ILE A 156 4.78 4.11 14.94
CA ILE A 156 5.93 4.41 14.10
C ILE A 156 7.04 5.00 15.00
N PRO A 157 8.18 4.31 15.19
CA PRO A 157 9.29 4.84 15.96
C PRO A 157 9.90 6.11 15.36
N GLU A 158 10.52 6.96 16.18
CA GLU A 158 11.18 8.20 15.73
C GLU A 158 12.32 7.96 14.73
N ASN A 159 12.98 6.80 14.81
CA ASN A 159 14.04 6.39 13.89
C ASN A 159 13.53 5.61 12.66
N SER A 160 12.21 5.50 12.48
CA SER A 160 11.63 4.75 11.38
C SER A 160 11.90 5.40 10.01
N PRO A 161 12.16 4.61 8.96
CA PRO A 161 12.23 5.11 7.58
C PRO A 161 10.88 5.64 7.05
N PHE A 162 9.80 5.44 7.82
CA PHE A 162 8.44 5.91 7.54
C PHE A 162 8.03 7.09 8.41
N LEU A 163 8.98 7.73 9.10
CA LEU A 163 8.71 8.96 9.87
C LEU A 163 8.08 10.02 8.94
N SER A 164 7.08 10.73 9.43
CA SER A 164 6.14 11.60 8.69
C SER A 164 5.13 10.81 7.84
N LEU A 165 3.89 10.74 8.34
CA LEU A 165 2.75 10.10 7.68
C LEU A 165 2.21 10.89 6.47
N ASP A 166 3.07 11.18 5.49
CA ASP A 166 2.61 11.63 4.18
C ASP A 166 2.07 10.45 3.35
N LYS A 167 1.36 10.77 2.25
CA LYS A 167 0.78 9.76 1.36
C LYS A 167 1.81 8.76 0.82
N ILE A 168 3.05 9.20 0.58
CA ILE A 168 4.13 8.33 0.07
C ILE A 168 4.50 7.32 1.14
N ASN A 169 4.76 7.78 2.37
CA ASN A 169 5.15 6.93 3.48
C ASN A 169 4.02 5.98 3.88
N ILE A 170 2.76 6.38 3.82
CA ILE A 170 1.61 5.47 4.01
C ILE A 170 1.59 4.36 2.96
N THR A 171 1.90 4.68 1.70
CA THR A 171 1.97 3.66 0.65
C THR A 171 3.16 2.72 0.88
N ARG A 172 4.30 3.26 1.34
CA ARG A 172 5.52 2.49 1.63
C ARG A 172 5.35 1.51 2.78
N ILE A 173 4.85 1.98 3.93
CA ILE A 173 4.57 1.14 5.10
C ILE A 173 3.49 0.09 4.78
N SER A 174 2.50 0.43 3.95
CA SER A 174 1.51 -0.52 3.44
C SER A 174 2.15 -1.63 2.60
N GLY A 175 3.08 -1.27 1.72
CA GLY A 175 3.90 -2.20 0.94
C GLY A 175 4.76 -3.10 1.82
N PHE A 176 5.45 -2.54 2.81
CA PHE A 176 6.21 -3.29 3.80
C PHE A 176 5.32 -4.32 4.52
N CYS A 177 4.15 -3.89 5.02
CA CYS A 177 3.20 -4.80 5.68
C CYS A 177 2.68 -5.90 4.74
N ALA A 178 2.45 -5.57 3.47
CA ALA A 178 2.05 -6.55 2.46
C ALA A 178 3.14 -7.58 2.18
N VAL A 179 4.43 -7.20 2.15
CA VAL A 179 5.53 -8.15 1.99
C VAL A 179 5.60 -9.13 3.17
N LYS A 180 5.41 -8.63 4.39
CA LYS A 180 5.44 -9.47 5.60
C LYS A 180 4.20 -10.35 5.77
N SER A 181 3.10 -10.00 5.12
CA SER A 181 1.82 -10.72 5.22
C SER A 181 1.60 -11.66 4.04
N SER A 182 1.98 -12.93 4.19
CA SER A 182 1.85 -13.94 3.12
C SER A 182 0.43 -14.08 2.55
N GLN A 183 -0.61 -13.83 3.36
CA GLN A 183 -2.02 -13.85 2.95
C GLN A 183 -2.40 -12.80 1.87
N LEU A 184 -1.61 -11.73 1.75
CA LEU A 184 -1.85 -10.64 0.78
C LEU A 184 -1.17 -10.91 -0.57
N ILE A 185 -0.27 -11.88 -0.63
CA ILE A 185 0.53 -12.19 -1.81
C ILE A 185 -0.05 -13.42 -2.52
N SER A 186 -0.66 -13.17 -3.69
CA SER A 186 -1.25 -14.25 -4.50
C SER A 186 -0.24 -14.94 -5.43
N LEU A 187 0.75 -14.20 -5.92
CA LEU A 187 1.77 -14.71 -6.85
C LEU A 187 2.92 -15.36 -6.11
N LYS A 188 3.49 -16.43 -6.68
CA LYS A 188 4.59 -17.20 -6.09
C LYS A 188 5.94 -16.51 -6.32
N PHE A 189 6.13 -15.33 -5.74
CA PHE A 189 7.41 -14.64 -5.77
C PHE A 189 8.49 -15.45 -5.06
N SER A 190 9.72 -15.42 -5.58
CA SER A 190 10.88 -15.96 -4.86
C SER A 190 11.28 -15.04 -3.71
N SER A 191 12.02 -15.59 -2.75
CA SER A 191 12.61 -14.84 -1.63
C SER A 191 13.39 -13.61 -2.11
N ASP A 192 14.20 -13.76 -3.17
CA ASP A 192 14.99 -12.65 -3.72
C ASP A 192 14.10 -11.50 -4.20
N THR A 193 12.96 -11.80 -4.80
CA THR A 193 12.03 -10.80 -5.33
C THR A 193 11.29 -10.10 -4.19
N LEU A 194 10.85 -10.86 -3.17
CA LEU A 194 10.21 -10.30 -1.98
C LEU A 194 11.18 -9.41 -1.19
N ASN A 195 12.43 -9.84 -1.02
CA ASN A 195 13.48 -9.05 -0.39
C ASN A 195 13.72 -7.74 -1.16
N GLN A 196 13.67 -7.78 -2.49
CA GLN A 196 13.84 -6.59 -3.32
C GLN A 196 12.64 -5.63 -3.19
N PHE A 197 11.41 -6.14 -3.13
CA PHE A 197 10.24 -5.31 -2.81
C PHE A 197 10.38 -4.67 -1.43
N GLU A 198 10.70 -5.45 -0.41
CA GLU A 198 10.89 -4.98 0.96
C GLU A 198 11.94 -3.85 1.01
N LYS A 199 13.11 -4.09 0.41
CA LYS A 199 14.18 -3.10 0.31
C LYS A 199 13.70 -1.80 -0.33
N LEU A 200 12.96 -1.87 -1.43
CA LEU A 200 12.44 -0.66 -2.10
C LEU A 200 11.45 0.10 -1.21
N PHE A 201 10.58 -0.58 -0.47
CA PHE A 201 9.68 0.09 0.46
C PHE A 201 10.44 0.76 1.61
N ILE A 202 11.45 0.11 2.18
CA ILE A 202 12.23 0.63 3.33
C ILE A 202 13.24 1.71 2.92
N GLU A 203 13.99 1.50 1.84
CA GLU A 203 15.18 2.28 1.48
C GLU A 203 15.06 3.03 0.15
N GLY A 204 13.97 2.81 -0.59
CA GLY A 204 13.82 3.38 -1.92
C GLY A 204 13.74 4.91 -1.95
N SER A 205 14.03 5.47 -3.12
CA SER A 205 13.90 6.89 -3.41
C SER A 205 12.45 7.36 -3.30
N LYS A 206 12.24 8.59 -2.83
CA LYS A 206 10.89 9.17 -2.62
C LYS A 206 10.09 9.32 -3.92
N ASN A 207 10.79 9.38 -5.05
CA ASN A 207 10.21 9.58 -6.36
C ASN A 207 9.67 8.31 -7.01
N ILE A 208 9.91 7.15 -6.40
CA ILE A 208 9.35 5.88 -6.86
C ILE A 208 7.82 5.92 -6.78
N PRO A 209 7.10 5.52 -7.85
CA PRO A 209 5.65 5.31 -7.82
C PRO A 209 5.27 4.11 -6.92
N TYR A 210 5.30 4.30 -5.61
CA TYR A 210 5.09 3.23 -4.62
C TYR A 210 3.74 2.53 -4.73
N GLU A 211 2.71 3.22 -5.21
CA GLU A 211 1.39 2.63 -5.48
C GLU A 211 1.48 1.53 -6.55
N SER A 212 2.24 1.77 -7.63
CA SER A 212 2.51 0.74 -8.65
C SER A 212 3.32 -0.42 -8.08
N LEU A 213 4.30 -0.17 -7.21
CA LEU A 213 5.03 -1.26 -6.56
C LEU A 213 4.11 -2.11 -5.67
N LEU A 214 3.26 -1.46 -4.88
CA LEU A 214 2.30 -2.11 -4.00
C LEU A 214 1.30 -2.95 -4.79
N PHE A 215 0.67 -2.38 -5.83
CA PHE A 215 -0.29 -3.11 -6.68
C PHE A 215 0.36 -4.25 -7.47
N SER A 216 1.63 -4.11 -7.84
CA SER A 216 2.36 -5.24 -8.38
C SER A 216 2.50 -6.38 -7.37
N LEU A 217 2.86 -6.08 -6.13
CA LEU A 217 3.08 -7.07 -5.07
C LEU A 217 1.79 -7.84 -4.75
N VAL A 218 0.67 -7.13 -4.61
CA VAL A 218 -0.63 -7.74 -4.25
C VAL A 218 -1.43 -8.25 -5.47
N SER A 219 -0.82 -8.22 -6.66
CA SER A 219 -1.50 -8.64 -7.89
C SER A 219 -1.87 -10.12 -7.87
N VAL A 220 -2.98 -10.46 -8.53
CA VAL A 220 -3.39 -11.86 -8.77
C VAL A 220 -2.89 -12.43 -10.10
N SER A 221 -2.24 -11.61 -10.93
CA SER A 221 -1.80 -11.99 -12.27
C SER A 221 -0.41 -11.44 -12.56
N TRP A 222 0.51 -12.32 -12.96
CA TRP A 222 1.86 -11.92 -13.35
C TRP A 222 1.91 -10.84 -14.42
N LYS A 223 0.96 -10.86 -15.36
CA LYS A 223 0.86 -9.84 -16.42
C LYS A 223 0.56 -8.46 -15.85
N TYR A 224 -0.36 -8.38 -14.89
CA TYR A 224 -0.72 -7.11 -14.25
C TYR A 224 0.39 -6.63 -13.33
N SER A 225 0.96 -7.54 -12.52
CA SER A 225 2.16 -7.24 -11.73
C SER A 225 3.28 -6.64 -12.59
N PHE A 226 3.62 -7.28 -13.71
CA PHE A 226 4.64 -6.75 -14.61
C PHE A 226 4.26 -5.39 -15.21
N LEU A 227 2.99 -5.14 -15.57
CA LEU A 227 2.58 -3.83 -16.10
C LEU A 227 2.73 -2.72 -15.05
N ASP A 228 2.43 -2.99 -13.78
CA ASP A 228 2.61 -2.02 -12.70
C ASP A 228 4.11 -1.71 -12.47
N ILE A 229 4.95 -2.74 -12.46
CA ILE A 229 6.42 -2.54 -12.43
C ILE A 229 6.91 -1.78 -13.66
N TYR A 230 6.37 -2.07 -14.84
CA TYR A 230 6.75 -1.38 -16.08
C TYR A 230 6.42 0.12 -16.01
N ARG A 231 5.29 0.51 -15.42
CA ARG A 231 4.91 1.93 -15.23
C ARG A 231 5.96 2.70 -14.42
N CYS A 232 6.58 2.06 -13.41
CA CYS A 232 7.68 2.66 -12.67
C CYS A 232 8.90 2.95 -13.56
N ILE A 233 9.19 2.07 -14.53
CA ILE A 233 10.28 2.26 -15.50
C ILE A 233 9.90 3.30 -16.55
N GLU A 234 8.65 3.31 -17.02
CA GLU A 234 8.14 4.24 -18.03
C GLU A 234 8.26 5.71 -17.59
N ARG A 235 7.99 5.99 -16.30
CA ARG A 235 8.22 7.32 -15.70
C ARG A 235 9.66 7.81 -15.81
N LEU A 236 10.63 6.91 -16.02
CA LEU A 236 12.04 7.25 -16.20
C LEU A 236 12.43 7.57 -17.66
N PHE A 237 11.54 7.33 -18.63
CA PHE A 237 11.87 7.53 -20.05
C PHE A 237 12.27 8.97 -20.38
N PRO A 238 11.51 10.01 -19.95
CA PRO A 238 11.86 11.39 -20.28
C PRO A 238 13.21 11.80 -19.69
N ILE A 239 13.48 11.40 -18.43
CA ILE A 239 14.73 11.67 -17.73
C ILE A 239 15.93 11.18 -18.55
N SER A 240 15.87 9.93 -19.03
CA SER A 240 16.97 9.35 -19.81
C SER A 240 17.24 10.09 -21.12
N ALA A 241 16.25 10.77 -21.68
CA ALA A 241 16.33 11.47 -22.97
C ALA A 241 16.67 12.96 -22.81
N LEU A 242 16.17 13.59 -21.73
CA LEU A 242 16.29 15.02 -21.50
C LEU A 242 17.45 15.41 -20.58
N GLU A 243 18.10 14.46 -19.89
CA GLU A 243 19.21 14.76 -18.97
C GLU A 243 20.31 15.63 -19.64
N ASP A 244 20.76 15.26 -20.84
CA ASP A 244 21.81 16.00 -21.56
C ASP A 244 21.33 17.39 -22.01
N LEU A 245 20.05 17.52 -22.32
CA LEU A 245 19.44 18.78 -22.73
C LEU A 245 19.28 19.71 -21.51
N HIS A 246 18.70 19.20 -20.42
CA HIS A 246 18.55 19.91 -19.15
C HIS A 246 19.89 20.41 -18.64
N LYS A 247 20.93 19.56 -18.62
CA LYS A 247 22.31 19.95 -18.23
C LYS A 247 22.93 21.03 -19.13
N LYS A 248 22.64 21.04 -20.43
CA LYS A 248 23.14 22.07 -21.36
C LYS A 248 22.38 23.38 -21.23
N LEU A 249 21.09 23.33 -20.87
CA LEU A 249 20.26 24.49 -20.62
C LEU A 249 20.42 25.04 -19.18
N ASN A 250 21.13 24.30 -18.32
CA ASN A 250 21.30 24.46 -16.86
C ASN A 250 21.95 25.78 -16.39
N LEU A 251 22.01 26.80 -17.25
CA LEU A 251 22.36 28.16 -16.83
C LEU A 251 21.12 28.95 -16.37
N ASN A 252 19.88 28.52 -16.66
CA ASN A 252 18.66 29.28 -16.33
C ASN A 252 17.43 28.46 -15.87
N ILE A 253 17.49 27.13 -15.76
CA ILE A 253 16.33 26.30 -15.40
C ILE A 253 16.38 25.95 -13.91
N LYS A 254 15.35 26.32 -13.15
CA LYS A 254 15.24 26.08 -11.69
C LYS A 254 14.33 24.91 -11.30
N CYS A 255 13.63 24.29 -12.25
CA CYS A 255 12.71 23.18 -11.99
C CYS A 255 13.42 21.82 -12.03
N SER A 256 12.80 20.81 -11.41
CA SER A 256 13.30 19.44 -11.44
C SER A 256 13.31 18.88 -12.88
N LEU A 257 14.04 17.79 -13.11
CA LEU A 257 14.07 17.15 -14.43
C LEU A 257 12.71 16.56 -14.82
N LEU A 258 11.89 16.19 -13.83
CA LEU A 258 10.52 15.71 -14.06
C LEU A 258 9.59 16.84 -14.48
N ASP A 259 9.65 17.98 -13.79
CA ASP A 259 8.82 19.14 -14.14
C ASP A 259 9.21 19.68 -15.51
N PHE A 260 10.52 19.71 -15.81
CA PHE A 260 11.00 20.08 -17.14
C PHE A 260 10.48 19.13 -18.24
N ALA A 261 10.38 17.83 -17.94
CA ALA A 261 9.81 16.87 -18.87
C ALA A 261 8.30 17.10 -19.06
N ASP A 262 7.57 17.39 -17.98
CA ASP A 262 6.14 17.69 -18.00
C ASP A 262 5.83 18.99 -18.77
N ASP A 263 6.65 20.02 -18.57
CA ASP A 263 6.59 21.29 -19.31
C ASP A 263 6.80 21.08 -20.82
N ILE A 264 7.77 20.25 -21.21
CA ILE A 264 8.02 19.92 -22.62
C ILE A 264 6.85 19.14 -23.22
N GLU A 265 6.34 18.14 -22.50
CA GLU A 265 5.21 17.33 -22.96
C GLU A 265 3.95 18.19 -23.13
N SER A 266 3.64 19.03 -22.14
CA SER A 266 2.46 19.88 -22.14
C SER A 266 2.52 20.99 -23.19
N TYR A 267 3.70 21.59 -23.42
CA TYR A 267 3.84 22.73 -24.33
C TYR A 267 3.96 22.33 -25.80
N ILE A 268 4.73 21.28 -26.13
CA ILE A 268 4.97 20.86 -27.53
C ILE A 268 4.54 19.43 -27.84
N GLY A 269 3.98 18.68 -26.89
CA GLY A 269 3.54 17.29 -27.10
C GLY A 269 4.70 16.32 -27.31
N TRP A 270 5.93 16.71 -26.98
CA TRP A 270 7.10 15.86 -27.23
C TRP A 270 7.16 14.74 -26.19
N LYS A 271 7.39 13.52 -26.66
CA LYS A 271 7.61 12.32 -25.83
C LYS A 271 8.83 11.55 -26.35
N PRO A 272 9.64 10.95 -25.47
CA PRO A 272 10.70 10.06 -25.90
C PRO A 272 10.09 8.83 -26.59
N LYS A 273 10.76 8.32 -27.63
CA LYS A 273 10.38 7.05 -28.22
C LYS A 273 10.63 5.93 -27.21
N GLU A 274 9.57 5.25 -26.78
CA GLU A 274 9.60 4.25 -25.70
C GLU A 274 10.69 3.19 -25.89
N ASN A 275 10.81 2.62 -27.10
CA ASN A 275 11.79 1.58 -27.39
C ASN A 275 13.24 2.09 -27.24
N GLU A 276 13.54 3.30 -27.73
CA GLU A 276 14.87 3.91 -27.63
C GLU A 276 15.21 4.24 -26.17
N ALA A 277 14.28 4.83 -25.43
CA ALA A 277 14.45 5.16 -24.02
C ALA A 277 14.66 3.91 -23.15
N LEU A 278 13.82 2.89 -23.34
CA LEU A 278 13.94 1.64 -22.59
C LEU A 278 15.25 0.92 -22.91
N ASN A 279 15.69 0.91 -24.17
CA ASN A 279 16.99 0.37 -24.53
C ASN A 279 18.13 1.14 -23.85
N LYS A 280 18.06 2.48 -23.81
CA LYS A 280 19.07 3.31 -23.14
C LYS A 280 19.11 3.02 -21.64
N LEU A 281 17.96 2.92 -20.98
CA LEU A 281 17.88 2.58 -19.55
C LEU A 281 18.46 1.18 -19.29
N ILE A 282 17.94 0.15 -19.96
CA ILE A 282 18.36 -1.24 -19.68
C ILE A 282 19.83 -1.48 -20.02
N ASN A 283 20.35 -0.88 -21.09
CA ASN A 283 21.77 -1.01 -21.45
C ASN A 283 22.71 -0.32 -20.45
N ASN A 284 22.21 0.58 -19.60
CA ASN A 284 23.00 1.27 -18.58
C ASN A 284 22.60 0.87 -17.14
N SER A 285 21.69 -0.10 -16.99
CA SER A 285 21.33 -0.70 -15.69
C SER A 285 22.41 -1.66 -15.15
N PRO A 286 22.36 -2.02 -13.85
CA PRO A 286 23.32 -2.92 -13.22
C PRO A 286 23.45 -4.27 -13.95
N ASP A 287 24.66 -4.82 -13.97
CA ASP A 287 24.92 -6.09 -14.66
C ASP A 287 24.11 -7.25 -14.11
N THR A 288 23.83 -7.26 -12.80
CA THR A 288 22.99 -8.26 -12.15
C THR A 288 21.59 -8.32 -12.79
N ALA A 289 20.92 -7.17 -12.93
CA ALA A 289 19.64 -7.05 -13.62
C ALA A 289 19.74 -7.51 -15.09
N ARG A 290 20.75 -7.00 -15.83
CA ARG A 290 20.94 -7.38 -17.24
C ARG A 290 21.18 -8.88 -17.42
N GLN A 291 21.88 -9.53 -16.51
CA GLN A 291 22.14 -10.98 -16.57
C GLN A 291 20.86 -11.78 -16.36
N ILE A 292 20.00 -11.40 -15.41
CA ILE A 292 18.69 -12.04 -15.19
C ILE A 292 17.82 -11.90 -16.45
N LEU A 293 17.74 -10.70 -17.04
CA LEU A 293 16.99 -10.48 -18.28
C LEU A 293 17.52 -11.31 -19.46
N ARG A 294 18.85 -11.45 -19.59
CA ARG A 294 19.44 -12.32 -20.63
C ARG A 294 19.03 -13.78 -20.44
N GLN A 295 18.89 -14.25 -19.19
CA GLN A 295 18.43 -15.62 -18.92
C GLN A 295 16.96 -15.78 -19.30
N VAL A 296 16.07 -14.88 -18.86
CA VAL A 296 14.66 -14.90 -19.24
C VAL A 296 14.50 -14.86 -20.77
N LYS A 297 15.29 -14.02 -21.45
CA LYS A 297 15.30 -13.96 -22.90
C LYS A 297 15.77 -15.27 -23.55
N ALA A 298 16.80 -15.91 -22.99
CA ALA A 298 17.27 -17.19 -23.50
C ALA A 298 16.21 -18.28 -23.37
N ASP A 299 15.48 -18.28 -22.25
CA ASP A 299 14.43 -19.26 -21.96
C ASP A 299 13.23 -19.09 -22.92
N ILE A 300 12.94 -17.85 -23.36
CA ILE A 300 11.80 -17.55 -24.26
C ILE A 300 12.17 -17.58 -25.74
N GLU A 301 13.28 -16.94 -26.13
CA GLU A 301 13.67 -16.74 -27.54
C GLU A 301 14.83 -17.63 -27.98
N GLY A 302 15.36 -18.50 -27.10
CA GLY A 302 16.50 -19.37 -27.40
C GLY A 302 17.83 -18.64 -27.56
N THR A 303 17.90 -17.35 -27.19
CA THR A 303 19.11 -16.52 -27.37
C THR A 303 19.32 -15.50 -26.26
N LYS A 304 20.58 -15.33 -25.85
CA LYS A 304 21.01 -14.25 -24.92
C LYS A 304 21.39 -12.96 -25.64
N LYS A 305 21.46 -12.98 -26.98
CA LYS A 305 21.96 -11.86 -27.80
C LYS A 305 20.86 -10.84 -28.11
N GLY A 306 21.28 -9.66 -28.56
CA GLY A 306 20.37 -8.59 -29.00
C GLY A 306 19.93 -7.66 -27.86
N ASN A 307 19.02 -6.75 -28.18
CA ASN A 307 18.63 -5.69 -27.26
C ASN A 307 17.62 -6.20 -26.20
N LEU A 308 17.90 -5.94 -24.92
CA LEU A 308 17.06 -6.35 -23.79
C LEU A 308 15.87 -5.41 -23.60
N GLY A 309 16.02 -4.10 -23.87
CA GLY A 309 14.89 -3.17 -23.77
C GLY A 309 13.79 -3.50 -24.78
N ASN A 310 14.15 -3.80 -26.04
CA ASN A 310 13.21 -4.28 -27.05
C ASN A 310 12.50 -5.57 -26.64
N PHE A 311 13.19 -6.46 -25.93
CA PHE A 311 12.61 -7.70 -25.43
C PHE A 311 11.54 -7.42 -24.36
N ILE A 312 11.83 -6.57 -23.37
CA ILE A 312 10.85 -6.12 -22.36
C ILE A 312 9.67 -5.41 -23.04
N TYR A 313 9.95 -4.54 -24.02
CA TYR A 313 8.92 -3.84 -24.80
C TYR A 313 8.00 -4.80 -25.54
N LYS A 314 8.56 -5.86 -26.15
CA LYS A 314 7.80 -6.92 -26.83
C LYS A 314 6.87 -7.64 -25.86
N ILE A 315 7.34 -7.96 -24.64
CA ILE A 315 6.51 -8.56 -23.59
C ILE A 315 5.37 -7.63 -23.20
N ARG A 316 5.65 -6.36 -22.89
CA ARG A 316 4.63 -5.34 -22.54
C ARG A 316 3.56 -5.24 -23.63
N ASN A 317 3.97 -5.14 -24.89
CA ASN A 317 3.03 -5.06 -26.01
C ASN A 317 2.21 -6.34 -26.21
N SER A 318 2.76 -7.51 -25.91
CA SER A 318 2.01 -8.78 -25.96
C SER A 318 0.90 -8.88 -24.90
N ILE A 319 0.97 -8.07 -23.84
CA ILE A 319 -0.07 -7.98 -22.81
C ILE A 319 -1.11 -6.94 -23.19
N VAL A 320 -0.68 -5.75 -23.64
CA VAL A 320 -1.55 -4.59 -23.87
C VAL A 320 -2.29 -4.66 -25.20
N HIS A 321 -1.67 -5.21 -26.25
CA HIS A 321 -2.24 -5.17 -27.60
C HIS A 321 -2.79 -6.54 -28.02
N PHE A 322 -4.12 -6.63 -28.09
CA PHE A 322 -4.81 -7.79 -28.65
C PHE A 322 -5.03 -7.62 -30.16
N ARG A 323 -3.94 -7.43 -30.91
CA ARG A 323 -4.01 -7.33 -32.38
C ARG A 323 -3.76 -8.70 -33.01
N PRO A 324 -4.38 -9.02 -34.16
CA PRO A 324 -4.18 -10.29 -34.85
C PRO A 324 -2.71 -10.60 -35.18
N ALA A 325 -1.89 -9.57 -35.38
CA ALA A 325 -0.46 -9.69 -35.69
C ALA A 325 0.45 -9.74 -34.44
N THR A 326 -0.10 -9.59 -33.23
CA THR A 326 0.69 -9.61 -31.99
C THR A 326 0.75 -11.03 -31.45
N GLU A 327 1.94 -11.63 -31.51
CA GLU A 327 2.18 -12.94 -30.91
C GLU A 327 2.09 -12.84 -29.38
N GLN A 328 1.28 -13.70 -28.76
CA GLN A 328 1.21 -13.77 -27.31
C GLN A 328 2.42 -14.50 -26.76
N ILE A 329 3.27 -13.79 -26.03
CA ILE A 329 4.40 -14.40 -25.34
C ILE A 329 3.88 -15.12 -24.11
N LYS A 330 4.19 -16.41 -24.02
CA LYS A 330 3.89 -17.23 -22.84
C LYS A 330 5.14 -17.31 -21.97
N LEU A 331 5.00 -16.90 -20.72
CA LEU A 331 6.00 -17.02 -19.68
C LEU A 331 5.43 -17.94 -18.59
N ASP A 332 6.29 -18.78 -18.02
CA ASP A 332 5.99 -19.51 -16.79
C ASP A 332 6.21 -18.62 -15.55
N ASP A 333 5.76 -19.10 -14.39
CA ASP A 333 5.87 -18.37 -13.11
C ASP A 333 7.32 -17.97 -12.79
N ASN A 334 8.29 -18.85 -13.09
CA ASN A 334 9.70 -18.58 -12.83
C ASN A 334 10.25 -17.43 -13.69
N ASN A 335 9.93 -17.41 -14.99
CA ASN A 335 10.33 -16.33 -15.88
C ASN A 335 9.63 -15.01 -15.55
N TRP A 336 8.37 -15.06 -15.14
CA TRP A 336 7.67 -13.87 -14.62
C TRP A 336 8.35 -13.30 -13.37
N ASN A 337 8.62 -14.15 -12.39
CA ASN A 337 9.31 -13.76 -11.18
C ASN A 337 10.70 -13.16 -11.47
N ARG A 338 11.49 -13.78 -12.36
CA ARG A 338 12.80 -13.24 -12.79
C ARG A 338 12.69 -11.91 -13.52
N LEU A 339 11.69 -11.75 -14.39
CA LEU A 339 11.45 -10.51 -15.12
C LEU A 339 11.10 -9.37 -14.16
N ILE A 340 10.24 -9.64 -13.16
CA ILE A 340 9.86 -8.67 -12.14
C ILE A 340 11.07 -8.33 -11.26
N ASN A 341 11.79 -9.32 -10.73
CA ASN A 341 12.98 -9.10 -9.92
C ASN A 341 14.01 -8.21 -10.64
N SER A 342 14.34 -8.55 -11.89
CA SER A 342 15.26 -7.72 -12.65
C SER A 342 14.74 -6.30 -12.87
N SER A 343 13.44 -6.12 -13.03
CA SER A 343 12.83 -4.80 -13.23
C SER A 343 12.85 -3.98 -11.94
N LEU A 344 12.68 -4.61 -10.77
CA LEU A 344 12.85 -3.97 -9.47
C LEU A 344 14.29 -3.50 -9.25
N LEU A 345 15.30 -4.28 -9.65
CA LEU A 345 16.71 -3.86 -9.61
C LEU A 345 16.99 -2.66 -10.55
N VAL A 346 16.31 -2.61 -11.70
CA VAL A 346 16.38 -1.46 -12.62
C VAL A 346 15.78 -0.22 -11.97
N ILE A 347 14.60 -0.36 -11.33
CA ILE A 347 13.92 0.72 -10.61
C ILE A 347 14.80 1.24 -9.48
N GLU A 348 15.31 0.37 -8.61
CA GLU A 348 16.20 0.73 -7.50
C GLU A 348 17.36 1.60 -7.98
N TYR A 349 18.09 1.12 -8.98
CA TYR A 349 19.27 1.80 -9.50
C TYR A 349 18.94 3.18 -10.08
N TRP A 350 17.93 3.26 -10.95
CA TRP A 350 17.68 4.48 -11.69
C TRP A 350 17.03 5.57 -10.85
N TYR A 351 16.09 5.21 -9.96
CA TYR A 351 15.52 6.19 -9.03
C TYR A 351 16.57 6.69 -8.04
N ALA A 352 17.42 5.81 -7.48
CA ALA A 352 18.52 6.25 -6.63
C ALA A 352 19.51 7.17 -7.37
N LYS A 353 19.86 6.84 -8.62
CA LYS A 353 20.78 7.65 -9.44
C LYS A 353 20.22 9.05 -9.73
N TYR A 354 18.92 9.16 -9.97
CA TYR A 354 18.29 10.41 -10.34
C TYR A 354 17.68 11.17 -9.17
N GLU A 355 17.63 10.62 -7.96
CA GLU A 355 17.05 11.27 -6.78
C GLU A 355 17.42 12.77 -6.61
N PRO A 356 18.69 13.19 -6.79
CA PRO A 356 19.06 14.61 -6.67
C PRO A 356 18.44 15.53 -7.73
N GLN A 357 18.05 14.97 -8.88
CA GLN A 357 17.48 15.70 -10.03
C GLN A 357 15.95 15.63 -10.09
N LEU A 358 15.37 14.68 -9.34
CA LEU A 358 13.92 14.48 -9.23
C LEU A 358 13.32 15.20 -8.03
N THR A 359 14.16 15.60 -7.07
CA THR A 359 13.74 16.37 -5.91
C THR A 359 13.82 17.87 -6.22
N ASP A 360 12.77 18.62 -5.90
CA ASP A 360 12.78 20.07 -6.03
C ASP A 360 13.91 20.69 -5.22
N SER A 361 14.73 21.52 -5.86
CA SER A 361 15.79 22.31 -5.21
C SER A 361 15.26 23.52 -4.42
N ASN A 362 13.94 23.60 -4.18
CA ASN A 362 13.29 24.76 -3.54
C ASN A 362 12.96 24.59 -2.04
N PHE A 363 13.39 23.51 -1.37
CA PHE A 363 13.10 23.32 0.06
C PHE A 363 14.20 23.78 1.04
N SER A 364 15.18 24.59 0.60
CA SER A 364 16.31 24.97 1.45
C SER A 364 16.50 26.48 1.69
N ASN A 365 15.46 27.31 1.59
CA ASN A 365 15.60 28.77 1.80
C ASN A 365 14.40 29.43 2.53
N ASP A 366 13.83 28.78 3.54
CA ASP A 366 12.92 29.44 4.48
C ASP A 366 13.31 29.14 5.94
N GLU A 367 14.58 29.35 6.29
CA GLU A 367 15.00 29.70 7.65
C GLU A 367 16.18 30.68 7.60
N SER A 368 15.87 31.98 7.67
CA SER A 368 16.80 33.03 8.08
C SER A 368 16.08 34.07 8.90
#